data_AF-A0A1A2CRU0-F1
#
_entry.id   AF-A0A1A2CRU0-F1
#
_cell.length_a   1.000
_cell.length_b   1.000
_cell.length_c   1.000
_cell.angle_alpha   90.00
_cell.angle_beta   90.00
_cell.angle_gamma   90.00
#
_symmetry.space_group_name_H-M   'P 1'
#
loop_
_entity.id
_entity.type
_entity.pdbx_description
1 polymer ?
#
loop_
_entity_poly.entity_id
_entity_poly.type
_entity_poly.pdbx_seq_one_letter_code
_entity_poly.pdbx_strand_id
1 'polypeptide(L)'
;MTTGEKRPYHHGQLERAAVDGAVQEVETVGVAAVSMRRIARRAGVSHAALAYQFGDKTGIFTAVAAEGFRLSAEMIGPTASGPDGFLRGGQTYIAFALTHPGYFEVMFRPYLYRVDDPDLVAARDDAFGILYGSARASLTAHRSAPVSEEDVRALVMAGWSLSHGFATLALTANLAEQLKADQRDLAAQITQGVITLGEIAQAQSSATRKARR
;
A
#
# COMPACT_ATOMS: atom_id res chain seq x y z
N MET A 1 0.38 -29.88 -46.89
CA MET A 1 -0.66 -29.05 -46.25
C MET A 1 -0.23 -28.83 -44.82
N THR A 2 0.24 -27.62 -44.51
CA THR A 2 0.74 -27.22 -43.19
C THR A 2 -0.42 -26.77 -42.31
N THR A 3 -0.77 -27.58 -41.31
CA THR A 3 -1.71 -27.20 -40.25
C THR A 3 -0.98 -26.26 -39.28
N GLY A 4 -1.37 -24.98 -39.28
CA GLY A 4 -0.89 -24.00 -38.32
C GLY A 4 -1.49 -24.27 -36.94
N GLU A 5 -0.68 -24.81 -36.03
CA GLU A 5 -0.99 -24.85 -34.60
C GLU A 5 -1.02 -23.43 -34.03
N LYS A 6 -2.20 -23.00 -33.57
CA LYS A 6 -2.35 -21.82 -32.70
C LYS A 6 -1.62 -22.12 -31.38
N ARG A 7 -0.46 -21.50 -31.17
CA ARG A 7 0.30 -21.58 -29.92
C ARG A 7 -0.55 -21.05 -28.74
N PRO A 8 -0.74 -21.84 -27.68
CA PRO A 8 -1.44 -21.39 -26.49
C PRO A 8 -0.50 -20.57 -25.59
N TYR A 9 -1.07 -19.57 -24.91
CA TYR A 9 -0.52 -18.94 -23.70
C TYR A 9 0.65 -17.93 -23.84
N HIS A 10 0.32 -16.67 -24.21
CA HIS A 10 1.20 -15.50 -24.05
C HIS A 10 0.59 -14.35 -23.23
N HIS A 11 -0.67 -14.44 -22.78
CA HIS A 11 -1.36 -13.32 -22.12
C HIS A 11 -0.74 -12.96 -20.77
N GLY A 12 -0.45 -13.93 -19.90
CA GLY A 12 0.11 -13.66 -18.58
C GLY A 12 1.55 -13.13 -18.59
N GLN A 13 2.34 -13.45 -19.62
CA GLN A 13 3.70 -12.91 -19.78
C GLN A 13 3.66 -11.44 -20.22
N LEU A 14 2.75 -11.09 -21.12
CA LEU A 14 2.56 -9.70 -21.55
C LEU A 14 2.09 -8.82 -20.39
N GLU A 15 1.12 -9.30 -19.62
CA GLU A 15 0.57 -8.54 -18.49
C GLU A 15 1.62 -8.29 -17.42
N ARG A 16 2.34 -9.33 -16.99
CA ARG A 16 3.44 -9.20 -16.02
C ARG A 16 4.53 -8.26 -16.53
N ALA A 17 4.99 -8.43 -17.78
CA ALA A 17 6.00 -7.56 -18.36
C ALA A 17 5.56 -6.09 -18.43
N ALA A 18 4.28 -5.83 -18.72
CA ALA A 18 3.71 -4.49 -18.75
C ALA A 18 3.66 -3.86 -17.36
N VAL A 19 3.22 -4.61 -16.34
CA VAL A 19 3.21 -4.17 -14.94
C VAL A 19 4.62 -3.87 -14.46
N ASP A 20 5.57 -4.79 -14.63
CA ASP A 20 6.98 -4.61 -14.24
C ASP A 20 7.60 -3.39 -14.95
N GLY A 21 7.35 -3.26 -16.26
CA GLY A 21 7.82 -2.12 -17.05
C GLY A 21 7.22 -0.79 -16.61
N ALA A 22 5.97 -0.78 -16.16
CA ALA A 22 5.30 0.41 -15.65
C ALA A 22 5.83 0.82 -14.27
N VAL A 23 5.99 -0.13 -13.35
CA VAL A 23 6.56 0.08 -12.01
C VAL A 23 7.96 0.67 -12.11
N GLN A 24 8.84 0.07 -12.92
CA GLN A 24 10.19 0.59 -13.13
C GLN A 24 10.21 1.98 -13.76
N GLU A 25 9.27 2.27 -14.66
CA GLU A 25 9.16 3.59 -15.27
C GLU A 25 8.71 4.64 -14.26
N VAL A 26 7.72 4.32 -13.41
CA VAL A 26 7.29 5.16 -12.30
C VAL A 26 8.46 5.46 -11.36
N GLU A 27 9.25 4.46 -11.00
CA GLU A 27 10.42 4.65 -10.13
C GLU A 27 11.50 5.53 -10.76
N THR A 28 11.65 5.47 -12.09
CA THR A 28 12.70 6.23 -12.78
C THR A 28 12.32 7.70 -12.98
N VAL A 29 11.07 7.99 -13.36
CA VAL A 29 10.67 9.34 -13.81
C VAL A 29 9.47 9.93 -13.07
N GLY A 30 8.87 9.19 -12.15
CA GLY A 30 7.63 9.57 -11.48
C GLY A 30 6.39 9.40 -12.37
N VAL A 31 5.23 9.22 -11.75
CA VAL A 31 3.94 8.96 -12.43
C VAL A 31 3.57 9.98 -13.51
N ALA A 32 3.95 11.24 -13.32
CA ALA A 32 3.60 12.35 -14.22
C ALA A 32 4.29 12.23 -15.59
N ALA A 33 5.52 11.71 -15.62
CA ALA A 33 6.32 11.60 -16.84
C ALA A 33 6.17 10.23 -17.55
N VAL A 34 5.41 9.29 -16.98
CA VAL A 34 5.17 7.96 -17.55
C VAL A 34 4.35 8.06 -18.85
N SER A 35 4.78 7.32 -19.87
CA SER A 35 4.08 7.17 -21.14
C SER A 35 4.05 5.72 -21.63
N MET A 36 3.00 5.36 -22.38
CA MET A 36 2.80 4.02 -22.96
C MET A 36 4.01 3.53 -23.77
N ARG A 37 4.64 4.42 -24.55
CA ARG A 37 5.82 4.08 -25.36
C ARG A 37 7.02 3.69 -24.51
N ARG A 38 7.23 4.39 -23.38
CA ARG A 38 8.35 4.12 -22.48
C ARG A 38 8.11 2.83 -21.69
N ILE A 39 6.86 2.55 -21.30
CA ILE A 39 6.46 1.26 -20.71
C ILE A 39 6.71 0.11 -21.70
N ALA A 40 6.22 0.22 -22.94
CA ALA A 40 6.44 -0.80 -23.99
C ALA A 40 7.93 -1.11 -24.18
N ARG A 41 8.77 -0.08 -24.25
CA ARG A 41 10.22 -0.25 -24.40
C ARG A 41 10.84 -1.00 -23.22
N ARG A 42 10.42 -0.71 -21.98
CA ARG A 42 10.91 -1.43 -20.79
C ARG A 42 10.42 -2.87 -20.72
N ALA A 43 9.15 -3.07 -21.03
CA ALA A 43 8.51 -4.37 -21.06
C ALA A 43 9.00 -5.27 -22.20
N GLY A 44 9.77 -4.73 -23.16
CA GLY A 44 10.25 -5.50 -24.32
C GLY A 44 9.15 -5.89 -25.31
N VAL A 45 8.03 -5.14 -25.31
CA VAL A 45 6.85 -5.44 -26.14
C VAL A 45 6.51 -4.26 -27.06
N SER A 46 5.68 -4.51 -28.07
CA SER A 46 5.23 -3.43 -28.96
C SER A 46 4.20 -2.53 -28.26
N HIS A 47 4.21 -1.24 -28.62
CA HIS A 47 3.16 -0.31 -28.18
C HIS A 47 1.76 -0.78 -28.59
N ALA A 48 1.63 -1.39 -29.77
CA ALA A 48 0.37 -1.95 -30.25
C ALA A 48 -0.14 -3.10 -29.36
N ALA A 49 0.76 -3.95 -28.85
CA ALA A 49 0.39 -5.01 -27.93
C ALA A 49 -0.14 -4.46 -26.59
N LEU A 50 0.51 -3.43 -26.04
CA LEU A 50 0.01 -2.77 -24.82
C LEU A 50 -1.35 -2.09 -25.04
N ALA A 51 -1.50 -1.36 -26.14
CA ALA A 51 -2.76 -0.69 -26.47
C ALA A 51 -3.89 -1.70 -26.68
N TYR A 52 -3.61 -2.85 -27.30
CA TYR A 52 -4.60 -3.92 -27.47
C TYR A 52 -5.02 -4.53 -26.12
N GLN A 53 -4.07 -4.81 -25.22
CA GLN A 53 -4.35 -5.47 -23.95
C GLN A 53 -4.99 -4.53 -22.90
N PHE A 54 -4.49 -3.30 -22.78
CA PHE A 54 -4.85 -2.39 -21.69
C PHE A 54 -5.66 -1.17 -22.13
N GLY A 55 -5.78 -0.94 -23.44
CA GLY A 55 -6.36 0.26 -24.03
C GLY A 55 -5.44 1.47 -23.93
N ASP A 56 -5.18 1.93 -22.71
CA ASP A 56 -4.46 3.17 -22.40
C ASP A 56 -3.57 3.03 -21.15
N LYS A 57 -2.93 4.15 -20.77
CA LYS A 57 -2.08 4.22 -19.57
C LYS A 57 -2.88 3.91 -18.29
N THR A 58 -4.14 4.33 -18.24
CA THR A 58 -5.03 4.10 -17.10
C THR A 58 -5.30 2.61 -16.91
N GLY A 59 -5.43 1.83 -18.00
CA GLY A 59 -5.55 0.37 -17.93
C GLY A 59 -4.30 -0.30 -17.38
N ILE A 60 -3.11 0.13 -17.79
CA ILE A 60 -1.86 -0.40 -17.21
C ILE A 60 -1.77 -0.06 -15.72
N PHE A 61 -2.07 1.19 -15.33
CA PHE A 61 -2.06 1.57 -13.91
C PHE A 61 -3.14 0.89 -13.09
N THR A 62 -4.25 0.46 -13.69
CA THR A 62 -5.26 -0.38 -13.03
C THR A 62 -4.68 -1.75 -12.68
N ALA A 63 -3.99 -2.39 -13.63
CA ALA A 63 -3.30 -3.66 -13.38
C ALA A 63 -2.17 -3.51 -12.35
N VAL A 64 -1.38 -2.43 -12.42
CA VAL A 64 -0.34 -2.12 -11.41
C VAL A 64 -0.96 -1.96 -10.02
N ALA A 65 -2.08 -1.24 -9.90
CA ALA A 65 -2.75 -1.06 -8.61
C ALA A 65 -3.30 -2.40 -8.07
N ALA A 66 -3.93 -3.23 -8.91
CA ALA A 66 -4.45 -4.53 -8.52
C ALA A 66 -3.33 -5.48 -8.04
N GLU A 67 -2.24 -5.58 -8.82
CA GLU A 67 -1.06 -6.36 -8.43
C GLU A 67 -0.43 -5.82 -7.14
N GLY A 68 -0.32 -4.49 -7.01
CA GLY A 68 0.22 -3.85 -5.81
C GLY A 68 -0.59 -4.18 -4.55
N PHE A 69 -1.93 -4.17 -4.63
CA PHE A 69 -2.77 -4.61 -3.51
C PHE A 69 -2.59 -6.09 -3.19
N ARG A 70 -2.53 -6.98 -4.19
CA ARG A 70 -2.27 -8.41 -4.00
C ARG A 70 -0.91 -8.67 -3.34
N LEU A 71 0.14 -8.05 -3.83
CA LEU A 71 1.49 -8.14 -3.27
C LEU A 71 1.54 -7.60 -1.84
N SER A 72 0.88 -6.47 -1.57
CA SER A 72 0.80 -5.92 -0.22
C SER A 72 0.08 -6.88 0.75
N ALA A 73 -1.02 -7.51 0.30
CA ALA A 73 -1.75 -8.50 1.09
C ALA A 73 -0.89 -9.74 1.37
N GLU A 74 -0.15 -10.23 0.38
CA GLU A 74 0.78 -11.35 0.52
C GLU A 74 1.88 -11.06 1.54
N MET A 75 2.46 -9.86 1.51
CA MET A 75 3.51 -9.47 2.44
C MET A 75 2.97 -9.23 3.86
N ILE A 76 1.83 -8.54 4.00
CA ILE A 76 1.30 -8.07 5.29
C ILE A 76 0.52 -9.18 6.01
N GLY A 77 -0.25 -9.99 5.28
CA GLY A 77 -1.12 -11.04 5.84
C GLY A 77 -0.44 -11.95 6.88
N PRO A 78 0.76 -12.50 6.60
CA PRO A 78 1.49 -13.35 7.53
C PRO A 78 1.86 -12.67 8.87
N THR A 79 2.11 -11.35 8.86
CA THR A 79 2.52 -10.61 10.07
C THR A 79 1.35 -10.01 10.82
N ALA A 80 0.19 -9.86 10.14
CA ALA A 80 -1.02 -9.20 10.63
C ALA A 80 -1.96 -10.10 11.46
N SER A 81 -1.41 -11.09 12.18
CA SER A 81 -2.19 -12.05 12.99
C SER A 81 -1.86 -11.94 14.48
N GLY A 82 -2.78 -12.42 15.34
CA GLY A 82 -2.60 -12.46 16.80
C GLY A 82 -2.80 -11.12 17.52
N PRO A 83 -2.54 -11.07 18.85
CA PRO A 83 -2.82 -9.90 19.70
C PRO A 83 -2.18 -8.59 19.21
N ASP A 84 -0.98 -8.66 18.64
CA ASP A 84 -0.26 -7.46 18.15
C ASP A 84 -0.16 -7.43 16.62
N GLY A 85 -1.02 -8.20 15.94
CA GLY A 85 -1.01 -8.33 14.49
C GLY A 85 -1.15 -6.98 13.78
N PHE A 86 -2.00 -6.07 14.29
CA PHE A 86 -2.17 -4.76 13.68
C PHE A 86 -0.87 -3.94 13.64
N LEU A 87 -0.08 -3.95 14.73
CA LEU A 87 1.18 -3.21 14.81
C LEU A 87 2.25 -3.82 13.88
N ARG A 88 2.40 -5.15 13.90
CA ARG A 88 3.35 -5.85 13.02
C ARG A 88 2.97 -5.70 11.55
N GLY A 89 1.68 -5.80 11.23
CA GLY A 89 1.17 -5.54 9.88
C GLY A 89 1.48 -4.12 9.41
N GLY A 90 1.35 -3.11 10.29
CA GLY A 90 1.74 -1.73 10.01
C GLY A 90 3.25 -1.56 9.75
N GLN A 91 4.12 -2.31 10.43
CA GLN A 91 5.56 -2.32 10.15
C GLN A 91 5.86 -2.94 8.78
N THR A 92 5.20 -4.05 8.44
CA THR A 92 5.33 -4.68 7.12
C THR A 92 4.76 -3.81 6.01
N TYR A 93 3.69 -3.04 6.27
CA TYR A 93 3.17 -2.04 5.33
C TYR A 93 4.21 -0.97 4.99
N ILE A 94 4.94 -0.46 5.99
CA ILE A 94 6.04 0.49 5.76
C ILE A 94 7.14 -0.18 4.93
N ALA A 95 7.54 -1.41 5.27
CA ALA A 95 8.55 -2.15 4.51
C ALA A 95 8.12 -2.35 3.04
N PHE A 96 6.87 -2.74 2.78
CA PHE A 96 6.30 -2.81 1.43
C PHE A 96 6.45 -1.48 0.69
N ALA A 97 6.02 -0.37 1.29
CA ALA A 97 6.09 0.95 0.66
C ALA A 97 7.54 1.34 0.28
N LEU A 98 8.51 1.05 1.16
CA LEU A 98 9.92 1.38 0.94
C LEU A 98 10.62 0.46 -0.07
N THR A 99 10.18 -0.79 -0.19
CA THR A 99 10.80 -1.80 -1.07
C THR A 99 10.12 -1.89 -2.44
N HIS A 100 8.87 -1.43 -2.53
CA HIS A 100 8.04 -1.46 -3.75
C HIS A 100 7.48 -0.05 -4.07
N PRO A 101 8.34 0.99 -4.19
CA PRO A 101 7.88 2.37 -4.30
C PRO A 101 7.07 2.62 -5.57
N GLY A 102 7.36 1.96 -6.70
CA GLY A 102 6.58 2.13 -7.92
C GLY A 102 5.13 1.65 -7.81
N TYR A 103 4.88 0.56 -7.09
CA TYR A 103 3.52 0.11 -6.77
C TYR A 103 2.83 1.08 -5.82
N PHE A 104 3.49 1.43 -4.71
CA PHE A 104 2.97 2.33 -3.68
C PHE A 104 2.54 3.69 -4.27
N GLU A 105 3.35 4.24 -5.16
CA GLU A 105 3.16 5.52 -5.83
C GLU A 105 1.94 5.54 -6.77
N VAL A 106 1.53 4.38 -7.27
CA VAL A 106 0.32 4.23 -8.11
C VAL A 106 -0.90 3.92 -7.24
N MET A 107 -0.83 2.92 -6.35
CA MET A 107 -1.98 2.38 -5.58
C MET A 107 -2.80 3.45 -4.87
N PHE A 108 -2.15 4.45 -4.28
CA PHE A 108 -2.81 5.46 -3.45
C PHE A 108 -3.15 6.76 -4.21
N ARG A 109 -3.22 6.70 -5.54
CA ARG A 109 -3.63 7.81 -6.42
C ARG A 109 -4.77 7.40 -7.35
N PRO A 110 -6.01 7.37 -6.85
CA PRO A 110 -7.15 6.80 -7.57
C PRO A 110 -7.47 7.49 -8.90
N TYR A 111 -7.00 8.71 -9.14
CA TYR A 111 -7.16 9.39 -10.43
C TYR A 111 -6.28 8.81 -11.55
N LEU A 112 -5.34 7.89 -11.24
CA LEU A 112 -4.46 7.26 -12.22
C LEU A 112 -5.04 6.01 -12.88
N TYR A 113 -6.06 5.40 -12.30
CA TYR A 113 -6.58 4.08 -12.70
C TYR A 113 -8.12 4.01 -12.63
N ARG A 114 -8.70 2.92 -13.12
CA ARG A 114 -10.15 2.67 -13.07
C ARG A 114 -10.52 2.09 -11.71
N VAL A 115 -11.03 2.93 -10.81
CA VAL A 115 -11.31 2.57 -9.40
C VAL A 115 -12.39 1.50 -9.22
N ASP A 116 -13.19 1.29 -10.26
CA ASP A 116 -14.34 0.37 -10.37
C ASP A 116 -14.01 -0.92 -11.12
N ASP A 117 -12.76 -1.11 -11.54
CA ASP A 117 -12.32 -2.36 -12.17
C ASP A 117 -12.49 -3.54 -11.19
N PRO A 118 -13.17 -4.64 -11.60
CA PRO A 118 -13.47 -5.75 -10.68
C PRO A 118 -12.24 -6.45 -10.08
N ASP A 119 -11.15 -6.59 -10.84
CA ASP A 119 -9.93 -7.24 -10.32
C ASP A 119 -9.26 -6.35 -9.26
N LEU A 120 -9.21 -5.04 -9.54
CA LEU A 120 -8.72 -4.06 -8.58
C LEU A 120 -9.58 -4.02 -7.31
N VAL A 121 -10.91 -4.03 -7.44
CA VAL A 121 -11.82 -4.01 -6.30
C VAL A 121 -11.61 -5.24 -5.42
N ALA A 122 -11.54 -6.44 -6.01
CA ALA A 122 -11.29 -7.67 -5.27
C ALA A 122 -9.94 -7.63 -4.53
N ALA A 123 -8.86 -7.29 -5.23
CA ALA A 123 -7.52 -7.19 -4.64
C ALA A 123 -7.45 -6.18 -3.49
N ARG A 124 -8.09 -5.02 -3.66
CA ARG A 124 -8.17 -3.98 -2.64
C ARG A 124 -8.96 -4.46 -1.44
N ASP A 125 -10.13 -5.06 -1.65
CA ASP A 125 -11.00 -5.53 -0.58
C ASP A 125 -10.32 -6.61 0.27
N ASP A 126 -9.56 -7.52 -0.34
CA ASP A 126 -8.74 -8.51 0.37
C ASP A 126 -7.68 -7.84 1.27
N ALA A 127 -6.93 -6.87 0.71
CA ALA A 127 -5.91 -6.14 1.47
C ALA A 127 -6.50 -5.34 2.64
N PHE A 128 -7.64 -4.68 2.43
CA PHE A 128 -8.35 -3.96 3.50
C PHE A 128 -8.99 -4.93 4.50
N GLY A 129 -9.42 -6.12 4.08
CA GLY A 129 -9.88 -7.17 4.97
C GLY A 129 -8.82 -7.58 6.00
N ILE A 130 -7.57 -7.71 5.58
CA ILE A 130 -6.42 -7.96 6.48
C ILE A 130 -6.24 -6.80 7.47
N LEU A 131 -6.28 -5.57 6.99
CA LEU A 131 -6.11 -4.37 7.82
C LEU A 131 -7.19 -4.26 8.91
N TYR A 132 -8.47 -4.37 8.53
CA TYR A 132 -9.58 -4.29 9.46
C TYR A 132 -9.67 -5.51 10.38
N GLY A 133 -9.39 -6.71 9.87
CA GLY A 133 -9.38 -7.95 10.64
C GLY A 133 -8.32 -7.93 11.74
N SER A 134 -7.09 -7.52 11.40
CA SER A 134 -5.99 -7.41 12.37
C SER A 134 -6.26 -6.34 13.43
N ALA A 135 -6.82 -5.19 13.06
CA ALA A 135 -7.22 -4.14 14.00
C ALA A 135 -8.23 -4.66 15.02
N ARG A 136 -9.26 -5.39 14.57
CA ARG A 136 -10.26 -5.98 15.45
C ARG A 136 -9.66 -7.02 16.38
N ALA A 137 -8.83 -7.92 15.87
CA ALA A 137 -8.16 -8.94 16.66
C ALA A 137 -7.30 -8.31 17.77
N SER A 138 -6.51 -7.29 17.42
CA SER A 138 -5.69 -6.56 18.39
C SER A 138 -6.51 -5.83 19.44
N LEU A 139 -7.57 -5.13 19.06
CA LEU A 139 -8.46 -4.48 20.02
C LEU A 139 -9.12 -5.48 20.97
N THR A 140 -9.56 -6.62 20.45
CA THR A 140 -10.22 -7.67 21.25
C THR A 140 -9.26 -8.29 22.25
N ALA A 141 -7.98 -8.43 21.90
CA ALA A 141 -6.97 -8.99 22.80
C ALA A 141 -6.56 -8.02 23.92
N HIS A 142 -6.57 -6.71 23.65
CA HIS A 142 -6.01 -5.69 24.56
C HIS A 142 -7.05 -4.87 25.31
N ARG A 143 -8.33 -4.94 24.96
CA ARG A 143 -9.41 -4.22 25.66
C ARG A 143 -10.28 -5.18 26.49
N SER A 144 -10.64 -4.73 27.69
CA SER A 144 -11.60 -5.45 28.54
C SER A 144 -13.05 -5.19 28.16
N ALA A 145 -13.33 -4.09 27.46
CA ALA A 145 -14.67 -3.74 26.99
C ALA A 145 -14.93 -4.34 25.59
N PRO A 146 -16.19 -4.61 25.22
CA PRO A 146 -16.55 -5.03 23.87
C PRO A 146 -16.04 -4.06 22.81
N VAL A 147 -15.49 -4.60 21.72
CA VAL A 147 -14.98 -3.82 20.58
C VAL A 147 -16.11 -3.48 19.62
N SER A 148 -16.32 -2.20 19.36
CA SER A 148 -17.30 -1.72 18.37
C SER A 148 -16.68 -1.55 16.98
N GLU A 149 -17.53 -1.44 15.95
CA GLU A 149 -17.07 -1.06 14.59
C GLU A 149 -16.42 0.33 14.55
N GLU A 150 -16.86 1.24 15.41
CA GLU A 150 -16.29 2.58 15.51
C GLU A 150 -14.86 2.52 16.07
N ASP A 151 -14.61 1.68 17.07
CA ASP A 151 -13.27 1.45 17.61
C ASP A 151 -12.31 0.92 16.55
N VAL A 152 -12.77 -0.07 15.76
CA VAL A 152 -11.98 -0.65 14.67
C VAL A 152 -11.67 0.41 13.61
N ARG A 153 -12.68 1.16 13.15
CA ARG A 153 -12.47 2.24 12.18
C ARG A 153 -11.50 3.30 12.70
N ALA A 154 -11.65 3.72 13.96
CA ALA A 154 -10.77 4.72 14.56
C ALA A 154 -9.31 4.24 14.61
N LEU A 155 -9.08 2.99 15.03
CA LEU A 155 -7.74 2.41 15.06
C LEU A 155 -7.15 2.25 13.66
N VAL A 156 -7.93 1.76 12.69
CA VAL A 156 -7.51 1.64 11.29
C VAL A 156 -7.11 3.00 10.72
N MET A 157 -7.94 4.04 10.88
CA MET A 157 -7.64 5.38 10.39
C MET A 157 -6.36 5.93 11.01
N ALA A 158 -6.20 5.83 12.33
CA ALA A 158 -5.03 6.34 13.02
C ALA A 158 -3.76 5.60 12.62
N GLY A 159 -3.78 4.26 12.69
CA GLY A 159 -2.62 3.42 12.39
C GLY A 159 -2.22 3.52 10.92
N TRP A 160 -3.17 3.42 10.00
CA TRP A 160 -2.87 3.50 8.57
C TRP A 160 -2.38 4.89 8.17
N SER A 161 -2.98 5.98 8.68
CA SER A 161 -2.50 7.35 8.41
C SER A 161 -1.06 7.54 8.87
N LEU A 162 -0.70 7.00 10.03
CA LEU A 162 0.64 7.09 10.57
C LEU A 162 1.65 6.29 9.73
N SER A 163 1.35 5.03 9.41
CA SER A 163 2.21 4.20 8.57
C SER A 163 2.35 4.78 7.15
N HIS A 164 1.26 5.27 6.56
CA HIS A 164 1.26 5.89 5.24
C HIS A 164 2.05 7.19 5.23
N GLY A 165 1.78 8.10 6.17
CA GLY A 165 2.51 9.35 6.31
C GLY A 165 4.01 9.13 6.54
N PHE A 166 4.36 8.16 7.39
CA PHE A 166 5.75 7.78 7.60
C PHE A 166 6.42 7.32 6.29
N ALA A 167 5.80 6.39 5.57
CA ALA A 167 6.33 5.88 4.31
C ALA A 167 6.49 6.99 3.27
N THR A 168 5.49 7.88 3.13
CA THR A 168 5.55 9.03 2.22
C THR A 168 6.70 9.98 2.58
N LEU A 169 6.89 10.31 3.86
CA LEU A 169 7.97 11.18 4.32
C LEU A 169 9.35 10.54 4.07
N ALA A 170 9.48 9.23 4.27
CA ALA A 170 10.70 8.49 3.97
C ALA A 170 11.01 8.46 2.46
N LEU A 171 10.03 8.12 1.63
CA LEU A 171 10.17 8.06 0.16
C LEU A 171 10.48 9.42 -0.47
N THR A 172 10.03 10.52 0.14
CA THR A 172 10.29 11.89 -0.31
C THR A 172 11.57 12.49 0.30
N ALA A 173 12.41 11.67 0.94
CA ALA A 173 13.67 12.04 1.58
C ALA A 173 13.55 13.08 2.73
N ASN A 174 12.33 13.37 3.21
CA ASN A 174 12.11 14.27 4.34
C ASN A 174 12.62 13.70 5.68
N LEU A 175 12.92 12.39 5.72
CA LEU A 175 13.51 11.70 6.87
C LEU A 175 14.94 11.23 6.62
N ALA A 176 15.59 11.68 5.54
CA ALA A 176 16.88 11.12 5.12
C ALA A 176 17.98 11.25 6.19
N GLU A 177 18.03 12.37 6.92
CA GLU A 177 19.04 12.57 7.98
C GLU A 177 18.76 11.71 9.22
N GLN A 178 17.49 11.56 9.59
CA GLN A 178 17.03 10.73 10.72
C GLN A 178 17.27 9.24 10.42
N LEU A 179 17.01 8.82 9.18
CA LEU A 179 17.28 7.47 8.70
C LEU A 179 18.78 7.14 8.61
N LYS A 180 19.65 8.13 8.38
CA LYS A 180 21.11 7.94 8.41
C LYS A 180 21.66 7.86 9.82
N ALA A 181 21.12 8.65 10.75
CA ALA A 181 21.62 8.76 12.11
C ALA A 181 21.30 7.53 12.98
N ASP A 182 20.16 6.87 12.74
CA ASP A 182 19.75 5.70 13.51
C ASP A 182 18.93 4.69 12.69
N GLN A 183 19.62 3.80 11.96
CA GLN A 183 18.96 2.78 11.14
C GLN A 183 18.35 1.63 11.95
N ARG A 184 18.69 1.47 13.24
CA ARG A 184 18.41 0.23 13.97
C ARG A 184 17.17 0.27 14.84
N ASP A 185 16.51 1.41 15.02
CA ASP A 185 15.30 1.42 15.85
C ASP A 185 14.21 2.44 15.49
N LEU A 186 14.08 2.74 14.20
CA LEU A 186 13.02 3.62 13.69
C LEU A 186 11.62 3.18 14.10
N ALA A 187 11.37 1.87 14.14
CA ALA A 187 10.09 1.32 14.58
C ALA A 187 9.82 1.61 16.07
N ALA A 188 10.81 1.49 16.96
CA ALA A 188 10.63 1.86 18.36
C ALA A 188 10.52 3.38 18.54
N GLN A 189 11.26 4.19 17.77
CA GLN A 189 11.13 5.65 17.83
C GLN A 189 9.71 6.10 17.44
N ILE A 190 9.15 5.53 16.37
CA ILE A 190 7.76 5.79 15.98
C ILE A 190 6.80 5.33 17.08
N THR A 191 6.99 4.12 17.61
CA THR A 191 6.15 3.57 18.68
C THR A 191 6.17 4.45 19.92
N GLN A 192 7.34 4.88 20.36
CA GLN A 192 7.51 5.78 21.50
C GLN A 192 6.88 7.16 21.24
N GLY A 193 7.02 7.68 20.02
CA GLY A 193 6.37 8.92 19.60
C GLY A 193 4.84 8.82 19.68
N VAL A 194 4.25 7.71 19.25
CA VAL A 194 2.79 7.47 19.32
C VAL A 194 2.32 7.41 20.77
N ILE A 195 3.02 6.69 21.64
CA ILE A 195 2.69 6.60 23.06
C ILE A 195 2.69 8.01 23.68
N THR A 196 3.77 8.75 23.45
CA THR A 196 3.95 10.11 23.98
C THR A 196 2.86 11.06 23.48
N LEU A 197 2.48 10.99 22.20
CA LEU A 197 1.36 11.76 21.65
C LEU A 197 0.03 11.41 22.31
N GLY A 198 -0.22 10.12 22.57
CA GLY A 198 -1.39 9.65 23.30
C GLY A 198 -1.47 10.22 24.71
N GLU A 199 -0.35 10.21 25.45
CA GLU A 199 -0.25 10.81 26.79
C GLU A 199 -0.55 12.31 26.78
N ILE A 200 0.02 13.05 25.82
CA ILE A 200 -0.23 14.49 25.65
C ILE A 200 -1.73 14.75 25.38
N ALA A 201 -2.34 13.98 24.47
CA ALA A 201 -3.76 14.13 24.12
C ALA A 201 -4.70 13.84 25.31
N GLN A 202 -4.38 12.83 26.12
CA GLN A 202 -5.12 12.50 27.33
C GLN A 202 -5.04 13.62 28.39
N ALA A 203 -3.85 14.19 28.58
CA ALA A 203 -3.64 15.29 29.51
C ALA A 203 -4.46 16.54 29.11
N GLN A 204 -4.46 16.91 27.82
CA GLN A 204 -5.23 18.04 27.30
C GLN A 204 -6.75 17.84 27.45
N SER A 205 -7.24 16.63 27.17
CA SER A 205 -8.66 16.29 27.31
C SER A 205 -9.14 16.41 28.76
N SER A 206 -8.29 15.96 29.70
CA SER A 206 -8.55 16.05 31.15
C SER A 206 -8.57 17.48 31.65
N ALA A 207 -7.62 18.32 31.20
CA ALA A 207 -7.56 19.74 31.54
C ALA A 207 -8.80 20.51 31.02
N THR A 208 -9.21 20.25 29.78
CA THR A 208 -10.40 20.88 29.16
C THR A 208 -11.69 20.50 29.89
N ARG A 209 -11.81 19.24 30.34
CA ARG A 209 -12.96 18.78 31.13
C ARG A 209 -13.01 19.41 32.53
N LYS A 210 -11.85 19.68 33.14
CA LYS A 210 -11.75 20.37 34.44
C LYS A 210 -12.09 21.86 34.32
N ALA A 211 -11.73 22.52 33.23
CA ALA A 211 -12.03 23.94 32.99
C ALA A 211 -13.51 24.23 32.65
N ARG A 212 -14.29 23.20 32.26
CA ARG A 212 -15.73 23.30 31.98
C ARG A 212 -16.63 22.97 33.17
N ARG A 213 -16.04 22.61 34.32
CA ARG A 213 -16.74 22.36 35.58
C ARG A 213 -16.51 23.53 36.52
#